data_AF-A0A7S9VTC3-F1
#
_entry.id   AF-A0A7S9VTC3-F1
#
_cell.length_a   1.000
_cell.length_b   1.000
_cell.length_c   1.000
_cell.angle_alpha   90.00
_cell.angle_beta   90.00
_cell.angle_gamma   90.00
#
_symmetry.space_group_name_H-M   'P 1'
#
loop_
_entity.id
_entity.type
_entity.pdbx_description
1 polymer ?
#
loop_
_entity_poly.entity_id
_entity_poly.type
_entity_poly.pdbx_seq_one_letter_code
_entity_poly.pdbx_strand_id
1 'polypeptide(L)'
;MIEASLLRRFWWAIPMVGLLSAAVILSLKLEARTADRDQWRTTAKAEKSAHDQTVANYRAASAKAQREAEANVERVRAEQAQITERTKNDYQARLADVDARYERVRVQLAARTDLRSSDPAPVSVASDATCRAYAGTDCDGLLATLRIAERQAWNLVALRKWVADQAAVKVEPVPGN
;
A
#
# COMPACT_ATOMS: atom_id res chain seq x y z
N MET A 1 -48.43 58.09 72.43
CA MET A 1 -48.88 58.93 71.29
C MET A 1 -47.70 59.66 70.63
N ILE A 2 -46.66 58.95 70.16
CA ILE A 2 -45.51 59.57 69.47
C ILE A 2 -45.30 58.98 68.06
N GLU A 3 -45.87 57.81 67.75
CA GLU A 3 -45.60 57.12 66.48
C GLU A 3 -46.24 57.77 65.24
N ALA A 4 -47.38 58.46 65.37
CA ALA A 4 -48.09 59.00 64.20
C ALA A 4 -47.45 60.27 63.58
N SER A 5 -46.60 60.99 64.34
CA SER A 5 -45.97 62.25 63.89
C SER A 5 -44.77 62.04 62.96
N LEU A 6 -43.95 61.03 63.24
CA LEU A 6 -42.76 60.69 62.44
C LEU A 6 -43.15 60.07 61.08
N LEU A 7 -44.18 59.24 61.06
CA LEU A 7 -44.71 58.62 59.84
C LEU A 7 -45.27 59.63 58.83
N ARG A 8 -45.89 60.73 59.29
CA ARG A 8 -46.33 61.83 58.40
C ARG A 8 -45.17 62.69 57.91
N ARG A 9 -44.11 62.87 58.72
CA ARG A 9 -42.95 63.71 58.39
C ARG A 9 -41.98 63.04 57.41
N PHE A 10 -41.90 61.71 57.42
CA PHE A 10 -41.02 60.92 56.54
C PHE A 10 -41.77 60.03 55.55
N TRP A 11 -43.03 60.35 55.25
CA TRP A 11 -43.84 59.58 54.28
C TRP A 11 -43.17 59.46 52.89
N TRP A 12 -42.35 60.44 52.50
CA TRP A 12 -41.56 60.44 51.27
C TRP A 12 -40.33 59.51 51.28
N ALA A 13 -39.87 59.06 52.46
CA ALA A 13 -38.70 58.19 52.58
C ALA A 13 -39.01 56.75 52.14
N ILE A 14 -40.26 56.30 52.31
CA ILE A 14 -40.71 54.95 51.92
C ILE A 14 -40.55 54.72 50.40
N PRO A 15 -41.06 55.57 49.49
CA PRO A 15 -40.85 55.38 48.06
C PRO A 15 -39.37 55.52 47.65
N MET A 16 -38.58 56.37 48.33
CA MET A 16 -37.15 56.52 48.05
C MET A 16 -36.35 55.26 48.42
N VAL A 17 -36.62 54.64 49.57
CA VAL A 17 -36.01 53.37 49.95
C VAL A 17 -36.44 52.25 48.98
N GLY A 18 -37.71 52.25 48.55
CA GLY A 18 -38.20 51.36 47.50
C GLY A 18 -37.44 51.51 46.19
N LEU A 19 -37.23 52.73 45.71
CA LEU A 19 -36.48 53.00 44.48
C LEU A 19 -34.99 52.62 44.59
N LEU A 20 -34.35 52.94 45.71
CA LEU A 20 -32.94 52.56 45.93
C LEU A 20 -32.76 51.05 45.98
N SER A 21 -33.63 50.34 46.69
CA SER A 21 -33.60 48.87 46.73
C SER A 21 -33.85 48.25 45.36
N ALA A 22 -34.80 48.79 44.59
CA ALA A 22 -35.05 48.36 43.21
C ALA A 22 -33.83 48.61 42.30
N ALA A 23 -33.17 49.76 42.43
CA ALA A 23 -31.98 50.11 41.66
C ALA A 23 -30.79 49.17 41.95
N VAL A 24 -30.59 48.81 43.23
CA VAL A 24 -29.57 47.83 43.62
C VAL A 24 -29.87 46.45 43.03
N ILE A 25 -31.12 45.99 43.14
CA ILE A 25 -31.53 44.69 42.56
C ILE A 25 -31.35 44.68 41.03
N LEU A 26 -31.68 45.79 40.36
CA LEU A 26 -31.50 45.89 38.90
C LEU A 26 -30.02 45.84 38.50
N SER A 27 -29.16 46.53 39.27
CA SER A 27 -27.71 46.57 39.02
C SER A 27 -27.09 45.17 39.15
N LEU A 28 -27.43 44.43 40.22
CA LEU A 28 -26.99 43.05 40.41
C LEU A 28 -27.47 42.11 39.28
N LYS A 29 -28.71 42.27 38.82
CA LYS A 29 -29.23 41.48 37.68
C LYS A 29 -28.51 41.80 36.37
N LEU A 30 -28.14 43.06 36.15
CA LEU A 30 -27.40 43.48 34.96
C LEU A 30 -25.97 42.91 34.98
N GLU A 31 -25.28 42.99 36.12
CA GLU A 31 -23.95 42.41 36.31
C GLU A 31 -23.95 40.89 36.07
N ALA A 32 -24.92 40.17 36.65
CA ALA A 32 -25.09 38.74 36.43
C ALA A 32 -25.31 38.40 34.95
N ARG A 33 -26.17 39.14 34.24
CA ARG A 33 -26.39 38.94 32.80
C ARG A 33 -25.15 39.24 31.96
N THR A 34 -24.35 40.24 32.34
CA THR A 34 -23.10 40.54 31.64
C THR A 34 -22.05 39.45 31.87
N ALA A 35 -21.92 38.96 33.11
CA ALA A 35 -21.03 37.87 33.45
C ALA A 35 -21.40 36.58 32.69
N ASP A 36 -22.69 36.22 32.68
CA ASP A 36 -23.19 35.07 31.91
C ASP A 36 -22.86 35.23 30.42
N ARG A 37 -23.17 36.39 29.82
CA ARG A 37 -22.89 36.64 28.40
C ARG A 37 -21.41 36.53 28.08
N ASP A 38 -20.55 37.07 28.92
CA ASP A 38 -19.11 37.07 28.68
C ASP A 38 -18.49 35.68 28.93
N GLN A 39 -19.04 34.92 29.87
CA GLN A 39 -18.75 33.49 30.02
C GLN A 39 -19.15 32.71 28.76
N TRP A 40 -20.38 32.88 28.27
CA TRP A 40 -20.84 32.24 27.02
C TRP A 40 -19.97 32.59 25.82
N ARG A 41 -19.56 33.85 25.68
CA ARG A 41 -18.65 34.29 24.61
C ARG A 41 -17.28 33.62 24.72
N THR A 42 -16.77 33.48 25.93
CA THR A 42 -15.47 32.85 26.18
C THR A 42 -15.53 31.37 25.86
N THR A 43 -16.56 30.67 26.36
CA THR A 43 -16.78 29.25 26.06
C THR A 43 -16.99 29.01 24.56
N ALA A 44 -17.81 29.82 23.89
CA ALA A 44 -18.04 29.69 22.46
C ALA A 44 -16.77 29.92 21.62
N LYS A 45 -15.91 30.87 22.02
CA LYS A 45 -14.61 31.09 21.37
C LYS A 45 -13.66 29.90 21.59
N ALA A 46 -13.61 29.38 22.81
CA ALA A 46 -12.78 28.22 23.15
C ALA A 46 -13.23 26.98 22.35
N GLU A 47 -14.53 26.72 22.30
CA GLU A 47 -15.11 25.62 21.52
C GLU A 47 -14.79 25.76 20.03
N LYS A 48 -14.99 26.96 19.45
CA LYS A 48 -14.65 27.23 18.06
C LYS A 48 -13.16 27.00 17.79
N SER A 49 -12.28 27.48 18.67
CA SER A 49 -10.84 27.28 18.53
C SER A 49 -10.46 25.79 18.60
N ALA A 50 -11.07 25.02 19.51
CA ALA A 50 -10.84 23.58 19.63
C ALA A 50 -11.34 22.82 18.39
N HIS A 51 -12.50 23.23 17.85
CA HIS A 51 -13.02 22.69 16.60
C HIS A 51 -12.10 22.99 15.41
N ASP A 52 -11.69 24.25 15.25
CA ASP A 52 -10.79 24.67 14.17
C ASP A 52 -9.45 23.92 14.25
N GLN A 53 -8.92 23.72 15.46
CA GLN A 53 -7.71 22.93 15.69
C GLN A 53 -7.93 21.45 15.32
N THR A 54 -9.06 20.87 15.69
CA THR A 54 -9.40 19.48 15.35
C THR A 54 -9.50 19.29 13.84
N VAL A 55 -10.16 20.21 13.14
CA VAL A 55 -10.26 20.20 11.67
C VAL A 55 -8.88 20.35 11.02
N ALA A 56 -8.04 21.23 11.53
CA ALA A 56 -6.68 21.40 11.03
C ALA A 56 -5.84 20.13 11.22
N ASN A 57 -5.91 19.51 12.40
CA ASN A 57 -5.23 18.27 12.71
C ASN A 57 -5.69 17.12 11.80
N TYR A 58 -7.01 17.00 11.59
CA TYR A 58 -7.57 16.00 10.69
C TYR A 58 -7.07 16.18 9.26
N ARG A 59 -7.13 17.41 8.72
CA ARG A 59 -6.61 17.70 7.37
C ARG A 59 -5.12 17.40 7.24
N ALA A 60 -4.32 17.77 8.23
CA ALA A 60 -2.89 17.49 8.24
C ALA A 60 -2.61 15.97 8.29
N ALA A 61 -3.36 15.22 9.09
CA ALA A 61 -3.26 13.77 9.17
C ALA A 61 -3.65 13.10 7.84
N SER A 62 -4.76 13.51 7.22
CA SER A 62 -5.18 13.00 5.92
C SER A 62 -4.15 13.29 4.82
N ALA A 63 -3.59 14.52 4.77
CA ALA A 63 -2.56 14.88 3.80
C ALA A 63 -1.24 14.12 4.05
N LYS A 64 -0.92 13.79 5.29
CA LYS A 64 0.22 12.93 5.62
C LYS A 64 -0.02 11.49 5.15
N ALA A 65 -1.19 10.93 5.46
CA ALA A 65 -1.56 9.57 5.05
C ALA A 65 -1.58 9.42 3.51
N GLN A 66 -2.04 10.43 2.77
CA GLN A 66 -1.99 10.43 1.30
C GLN A 66 -0.56 10.37 0.78
N ARG A 67 0.35 11.20 1.30
CA ARG A 67 1.76 11.20 0.91
C ARG A 67 2.45 9.87 1.22
N GLU A 68 2.16 9.28 2.38
CA GLU A 68 2.68 7.98 2.77
C GLU A 68 2.14 6.87 1.86
N ALA A 69 0.86 6.91 1.50
CA ALA A 69 0.24 5.97 0.57
C ALA A 69 0.84 6.08 -0.84
N GLU A 70 1.04 7.29 -1.36
CA GLU A 70 1.68 7.53 -2.67
C GLU A 70 3.11 6.98 -2.68
N ALA A 71 3.91 7.31 -1.67
CA ALA A 71 5.29 6.82 -1.55
C ALA A 71 5.35 5.28 -1.43
N ASN A 72 4.41 4.68 -0.70
CA ASN A 72 4.33 3.22 -0.59
C ASN A 72 3.96 2.57 -1.93
N VAL A 73 3.01 3.13 -2.68
CA VAL A 73 2.65 2.66 -4.03
C VAL A 73 3.85 2.75 -4.97
N GLU A 74 4.59 3.85 -4.96
CA GLU A 74 5.79 4.03 -5.77
C GLU A 74 6.87 2.99 -5.42
N ARG A 75 7.14 2.80 -4.12
CA ARG A 75 8.08 1.78 -3.64
C ARG A 75 7.70 0.38 -4.11
N VAL A 76 6.43 -0.01 -3.91
CA VAL A 76 5.91 -1.32 -4.33
C VAL A 76 6.08 -1.50 -5.84
N ARG A 77 5.72 -0.49 -6.65
CA ARG A 77 5.90 -0.55 -8.11
C ARG A 77 7.37 -0.74 -8.50
N ALA A 78 8.28 -0.01 -7.86
CA ALA A 78 9.72 -0.14 -8.11
C ALA A 78 10.23 -1.55 -7.76
N GLU A 79 9.82 -2.08 -6.61
CA GLU A 79 10.20 -3.43 -6.15
C GLU A 79 9.67 -4.51 -7.09
N GLN A 80 8.40 -4.44 -7.48
CA GLN A 80 7.79 -5.37 -8.44
C GLN A 80 8.46 -5.32 -9.82
N ALA A 81 8.86 -4.13 -10.27
CA ALA A 81 9.59 -3.95 -11.53
C ALA A 81 10.97 -4.62 -11.46
N GLN A 82 11.72 -4.41 -10.37
CA GLN A 82 13.02 -5.06 -10.17
C GLN A 82 12.92 -6.59 -10.10
N ILE A 83 11.89 -7.14 -9.42
CA ILE A 83 11.63 -8.58 -9.38
C ILE A 83 11.36 -9.11 -10.79
N THR A 84 10.55 -8.40 -11.56
CA THR A 84 10.20 -8.77 -12.94
C THR A 84 11.43 -8.76 -13.83
N GLU A 85 12.25 -7.72 -13.77
CA GLU A 85 13.48 -7.61 -14.54
C GLU A 85 14.47 -8.73 -14.20
N ARG A 86 14.76 -8.95 -12.91
CA ARG A 86 15.64 -10.02 -12.46
C ARG A 86 15.13 -11.38 -12.92
N THR A 87 13.84 -11.66 -12.74
CA THR A 87 13.25 -12.94 -13.13
C THR A 87 13.32 -13.16 -14.64
N LYS A 88 13.08 -12.12 -15.44
CA LYS A 88 13.21 -12.19 -16.90
C LYS A 88 14.65 -12.47 -17.32
N ASN A 89 15.62 -11.78 -16.73
CA ASN A 89 17.04 -11.95 -17.05
C ASN A 89 17.52 -13.35 -16.67
N ASP A 90 17.17 -13.83 -15.46
CA ASP A 90 17.51 -15.17 -15.00
C ASP A 90 16.87 -16.26 -15.90
N TYR A 91 15.61 -16.06 -16.30
CA TYR A 91 14.93 -16.97 -17.20
C TYR A 91 15.59 -17.01 -18.58
N GLN A 92 15.92 -15.85 -19.16
CA GLN A 92 16.61 -15.76 -20.45
C GLN A 92 17.99 -16.41 -20.40
N ALA A 93 18.75 -16.21 -19.32
CA ALA A 93 20.05 -16.86 -19.12
C ALA A 93 19.91 -18.39 -19.07
N ARG A 94 18.89 -18.91 -18.39
CA ARG A 94 18.61 -20.36 -18.35
C ARG A 94 18.23 -20.90 -19.72
N LEU A 95 17.41 -20.19 -20.50
CA LEU A 95 17.09 -20.60 -21.86
C LEU A 95 18.34 -20.65 -22.75
N ALA A 96 19.25 -19.69 -22.62
CA ALA A 96 20.51 -19.68 -23.35
C ALA A 96 21.42 -20.86 -22.95
N ASP A 97 21.49 -21.22 -21.65
CA ASP A 97 22.24 -22.39 -21.20
C ASP A 97 21.65 -23.70 -21.75
N VAL A 98 20.31 -23.84 -21.68
CA VAL A 98 19.59 -24.97 -22.28
C VAL A 98 19.95 -25.11 -23.75
N ASP A 99 19.86 -24.01 -24.51
CA ASP A 99 20.18 -23.99 -25.93
C ASP A 99 21.63 -24.39 -26.21
N ALA A 100 22.58 -23.82 -25.47
CA ALA A 100 23.99 -24.14 -25.61
C ALA A 100 24.27 -25.61 -25.28
N ARG A 101 23.58 -26.18 -24.28
CA ARG A 101 23.74 -27.59 -23.91
C ARG A 101 23.22 -28.52 -25.01
N TYR A 102 22.02 -28.27 -25.53
CA TYR A 102 21.46 -29.08 -26.62
C TYR A 102 22.31 -28.96 -27.90
N GLU A 103 22.82 -27.77 -28.20
CA GLU A 103 23.72 -27.59 -29.35
C GLU A 103 25.04 -28.36 -29.18
N ARG A 104 25.64 -28.36 -27.98
CA ARG A 104 26.82 -29.19 -27.69
C ARG A 104 26.54 -30.67 -27.91
N VAL A 105 25.36 -31.17 -27.48
CA VAL A 105 24.96 -32.57 -27.70
C VAL A 105 24.79 -32.86 -29.19
N ARG A 106 24.16 -31.95 -29.95
CA ARG A 106 23.98 -32.06 -31.40
C ARG A 106 25.33 -32.18 -32.13
N VAL A 107 26.27 -31.29 -31.83
CA VAL A 107 27.61 -31.30 -32.42
C VAL A 107 28.39 -32.57 -32.06
N GLN A 108 28.29 -33.04 -30.82
CA GLN A 108 28.92 -34.30 -30.40
C GLN A 108 28.33 -35.51 -31.11
N LEU A 109 27.03 -35.51 -31.37
CA LEU A 109 26.37 -36.58 -32.12
C LEU A 109 26.81 -36.58 -33.58
N ALA A 110 26.86 -35.40 -34.23
CA ALA A 110 27.34 -35.23 -35.60
C ALA A 110 28.82 -35.66 -35.77
N ALA A 111 29.69 -35.27 -34.84
CA ALA A 111 31.11 -35.67 -34.88
C ALA A 111 31.31 -37.19 -34.75
N ARG A 112 30.44 -37.89 -33.99
CA ARG A 112 30.47 -39.36 -33.90
C ARG A 112 30.01 -40.04 -35.18
N THR A 113 29.10 -39.43 -35.94
CA THR A 113 28.70 -39.94 -37.26
C THR A 113 29.74 -39.69 -38.35
N ASP A 114 30.59 -38.67 -38.21
CA ASP A 114 31.64 -38.29 -39.18
C ASP A 114 32.94 -39.09 -39.01
N LEU A 115 33.24 -39.62 -37.81
CA LEU A 115 34.37 -40.54 -37.56
C LEU A 115 34.16 -41.95 -38.13
N ARG A 116 33.31 -42.10 -39.17
CA ARG A 116 33.17 -43.34 -39.94
C ARG A 116 34.50 -43.67 -40.62
N SER A 117 35.28 -44.48 -39.92
CA SER A 117 36.27 -45.39 -40.49
C SER A 117 35.66 -46.10 -41.70
N SER A 118 36.49 -46.37 -42.71
CA SER A 118 36.16 -47.10 -43.95
C SER A 118 35.77 -48.57 -43.74
N ASP A 119 35.44 -48.96 -42.51
CA ASP A 119 35.17 -50.32 -42.07
C ASP A 119 33.65 -50.51 -41.89
N PRO A 120 33.03 -51.53 -42.53
CA PRO A 120 31.60 -51.70 -42.57
C PRO A 120 31.09 -52.37 -41.27
N ALA A 121 31.16 -51.68 -40.14
CA ALA A 121 30.46 -52.06 -38.92
C ALA A 121 29.32 -51.04 -38.65
N PRO A 122 28.04 -51.47 -38.61
CA PRO A 122 26.86 -50.60 -38.73
C PRO A 122 26.47 -49.86 -37.44
N VAL A 123 27.43 -49.42 -36.63
CA VAL A 123 27.15 -48.88 -35.28
C VAL A 123 26.49 -47.49 -35.33
N SER A 124 26.75 -46.69 -36.36
CA SER A 124 26.11 -45.38 -36.56
C SER A 124 24.73 -45.46 -37.22
N VAL A 125 24.41 -46.58 -37.89
CA VAL A 125 23.05 -46.88 -38.32
C VAL A 125 22.20 -47.29 -37.11
N ALA A 126 22.83 -47.83 -36.07
CA ALA A 126 22.17 -48.21 -34.84
C ALA A 126 21.66 -47.01 -34.03
N SER A 127 22.32 -45.84 -34.00
CA SER A 127 21.85 -44.68 -33.22
C SER A 127 20.58 -44.04 -33.81
N ASP A 128 20.55 -43.76 -35.11
CA ASP A 128 19.34 -43.23 -35.77
C ASP A 128 18.21 -44.27 -35.83
N ALA A 129 18.55 -45.55 -36.02
CA ALA A 129 17.58 -46.62 -35.91
C ALA A 129 17.04 -46.75 -34.48
N THR A 130 17.87 -46.53 -33.45
CA THR A 130 17.46 -46.51 -32.03
C THR A 130 16.54 -45.33 -31.76
N CYS A 131 16.89 -44.11 -32.19
CA CYS A 131 16.02 -42.94 -32.05
C CYS A 131 14.67 -43.18 -32.75
N ARG A 132 14.65 -43.74 -33.96
CA ARG A 132 13.39 -44.08 -34.64
C ARG A 132 12.62 -45.20 -33.95
N ALA A 133 13.31 -46.24 -33.46
CA ALA A 133 12.66 -47.38 -32.80
C ALA A 133 12.04 -47.03 -31.44
N TYR A 134 12.70 -46.19 -30.65
CA TYR A 134 12.25 -45.86 -29.29
C TYR A 134 11.52 -44.53 -29.18
N ALA A 135 11.85 -43.54 -30.02
CA ALA A 135 11.25 -42.21 -29.98
C ALA A 135 10.38 -41.88 -31.21
N GLY A 136 10.33 -42.74 -32.23
CA GLY A 136 9.49 -42.53 -33.42
C GLY A 136 9.95 -41.37 -34.32
N THR A 137 11.16 -40.84 -34.11
CA THR A 137 11.73 -39.71 -34.85
C THR A 137 13.24 -39.89 -35.01
N ASP A 138 13.88 -39.12 -35.89
CA ASP A 138 15.34 -39.10 -35.95
C ASP A 138 15.94 -38.47 -34.68
N CYS A 139 17.25 -38.65 -34.47
CA CYS A 139 17.86 -38.16 -33.24
C CYS A 139 17.81 -36.62 -33.11
N ASP A 140 17.77 -35.89 -34.22
CA ASP A 140 17.62 -34.42 -34.22
C ASP A 140 16.21 -34.00 -33.78
N GLY A 141 15.17 -34.68 -34.25
CA GLY A 141 13.78 -34.48 -33.86
C GLY A 141 13.51 -34.83 -32.39
N LEU A 142 14.16 -35.88 -31.88
CA LEU A 142 14.14 -36.21 -30.45
C LEU A 142 14.79 -35.09 -29.62
N LEU A 143 15.98 -34.65 -30.04
CA LEU A 143 16.72 -33.58 -29.36
C LEU A 143 15.94 -32.26 -29.36
N ALA A 144 15.27 -31.93 -30.47
CA ALA A 144 14.40 -30.77 -30.59
C ALA A 144 13.19 -30.86 -29.64
N THR A 145 12.55 -32.03 -29.56
CA THR A 145 11.43 -32.29 -28.65
C THR A 145 11.85 -32.12 -27.18
N LEU A 146 12.99 -32.70 -26.80
CA LEU A 146 13.54 -32.58 -25.44
C LEU A 146 13.88 -31.13 -25.09
N ARG A 147 14.48 -30.37 -26.01
CA ARG A 147 14.75 -28.94 -25.83
C ARG A 147 13.46 -28.15 -25.59
N ILE A 148 12.40 -28.41 -26.36
CA ILE A 148 11.10 -27.73 -26.18
C ILE A 148 10.50 -28.08 -24.81
N ALA A 149 10.48 -29.36 -24.45
CA ALA A 149 9.93 -29.83 -23.18
C ALA A 149 10.67 -29.20 -21.99
N GLU A 150 11.99 -29.13 -22.04
CA GLU A 150 12.78 -28.51 -20.99
C GLU A 150 12.54 -26.99 -20.88
N ARG A 151 12.42 -26.28 -22.00
CA ARG A 151 12.05 -24.85 -22.00
C ARG A 151 10.67 -24.63 -21.37
N GLN A 152 9.69 -25.50 -21.66
CA GLN A 152 8.37 -25.45 -21.04
C GLN A 152 8.43 -25.68 -19.53
N ALA A 153 9.24 -26.64 -19.08
CA ALA A 153 9.48 -26.87 -17.65
C ALA A 153 10.08 -25.64 -16.97
N TRP A 154 11.09 -25.01 -17.57
CA TRP A 154 11.69 -23.78 -17.05
C TRP A 154 10.71 -22.60 -17.02
N ASN A 155 9.82 -22.49 -18.01
CA ASN A 155 8.78 -21.46 -18.02
C ASN A 155 7.85 -21.59 -16.79
N LEU A 156 7.41 -22.81 -16.46
CA LEU A 156 6.55 -23.06 -15.30
C LEU A 156 7.29 -22.78 -13.98
N VAL A 157 8.55 -23.17 -13.87
CA VAL A 157 9.39 -22.89 -12.69
C VAL A 157 9.58 -21.39 -12.50
N ALA A 158 9.92 -20.67 -13.59
CA ALA A 158 10.10 -19.22 -13.55
C ALA A 158 8.80 -18.50 -13.19
N LEU A 159 7.66 -18.91 -13.74
CA LEU A 159 6.36 -18.35 -13.41
C LEU A 159 6.01 -18.55 -11.94
N ARG A 160 6.18 -19.77 -11.41
CA ARG A 160 5.92 -20.07 -10.00
C ARG A 160 6.79 -19.22 -9.07
N LYS A 161 8.08 -19.09 -9.40
CA LYS A 161 9.00 -18.24 -8.64
C LYS A 161 8.58 -16.77 -8.70
N TRP A 162 8.27 -16.26 -9.88
CA TRP A 162 7.81 -14.88 -10.05
C TRP A 162 6.56 -14.60 -9.21
N VAL A 163 5.55 -15.46 -9.26
CA VAL A 163 4.32 -15.30 -8.45
C VAL A 163 4.65 -15.28 -6.96
N ALA A 164 5.53 -16.18 -6.48
CA ALA A 164 5.94 -16.22 -5.09
C ALA A 164 6.69 -14.95 -4.65
N ASP A 165 7.60 -14.46 -5.48
CA ASP A 165 8.37 -13.24 -5.20
C ASP A 165 7.46 -11.99 -5.24
N GLN A 166 6.51 -11.91 -6.18
CA GLN A 166 5.52 -10.82 -6.25
C GLN A 166 4.59 -10.80 -5.03
N ALA A 167 4.14 -11.97 -4.57
CA ALA A 167 3.30 -12.10 -3.38
C ALA A 167 4.03 -11.74 -2.08
N ALA A 168 5.36 -11.81 -2.07
CA ALA A 168 6.18 -11.42 -0.92
C ALA A 168 6.36 -9.90 -0.79
N VAL A 169 6.05 -9.11 -1.83
CA VAL A 169 6.14 -7.65 -1.79
C VAL A 169 5.11 -7.11 -0.80
N LYS A 170 5.60 -6.51 0.28
CA LYS A 170 4.76 -5.95 1.34
C LYS A 170 4.06 -4.69 0.83
N VAL A 171 2.73 -4.69 0.89
CA VAL A 171 1.93 -3.48 0.72
C VAL A 171 1.49 -3.05 2.11
N GLU A 172 2.00 -1.92 2.59
CA GLU A 172 1.47 -1.36 3.84
C GLU A 172 0.01 -0.97 3.63
N PRO A 173 -0.91 -1.40 4.51
CA PRO A 173 -2.31 -1.03 4.41
C PRO A 173 -2.43 0.49 4.56
N VAL A 174 -3.20 1.12 3.67
CA VAL A 174 -3.60 2.51 3.85
C VAL A 174 -4.37 2.56 5.18
N PRO A 175 -3.95 3.34 6.19
CA PRO A 175 -4.70 3.48 7.42
C PRO A 175 -6.12 3.93 7.06
N GLY A 176 -7.08 3.06 7.35
CA GLY A 176 -8.45 3.16 6.86
C GLY A 176 -9.16 4.42 7.34
N ASN A 177 -10.03 4.92 6.47
CA ASN A 177 -11.11 5.86 6.81
C ASN A 177 -12.12 5.21 7.74
#